data_AF-A0A7C5DHF7-F1
#
_entry.id   AF-A0A7C5DHF7-F1
#
_cell.length_a   1.000
_cell.length_b   1.000
_cell.length_c   1.000
_cell.angle_alpha   90.00
_cell.angle_beta   90.00
_cell.angle_gamma   90.00
#
_symmetry.space_group_name_H-M   'P 1'
#
loop_
_entity.id
_entity.type
_entity.pdbx_description
1 polymer ?
#
loop_
_entity_poly.entity_id
_entity_poly.type
_entity_poly.pdbx_seq_one_letter_code
_entity_poly.pdbx_strand_id
1 'polypeptide(L)'
;MPWLYLILAIVAEVSGTTSMKLSEGFTKPLPSAMIFVFYALSLTFLTLTLRTMPIGFAYAVWSALGTALITAIGVLWFGEGINAIKVVSLVLVIVGIAGLHFSQELMK
;
A
#
# COMPACT_ATOMS: atom_id res chain seq x y z
N MET A 1 -14.45 -7.09 -10.82
CA MET A 1 -13.41 -7.88 -10.14
C MET A 1 -12.73 -7.02 -9.06
N PRO A 2 -13.28 -6.92 -7.84
CA PRO A 2 -12.76 -6.03 -6.78
C PRO A 2 -11.26 -6.19 -6.51
N TRP A 3 -10.81 -7.44 -6.44
CA TRP A 3 -9.40 -7.76 -6.21
C TRP A 3 -8.45 -7.18 -7.26
N LEU A 4 -8.88 -7.10 -8.53
CA LEU A 4 -8.06 -6.51 -9.59
C LEU A 4 -7.88 -5.00 -9.35
N TYR A 5 -8.96 -4.30 -9.01
CA TYR A 5 -8.87 -2.87 -8.67
C TYR A 5 -8.04 -2.64 -7.42
N LEU A 6 -8.14 -3.52 -6.42
CA LEU A 6 -7.32 -3.43 -5.22
C LEU A 6 -5.83 -3.57 -5.52
N ILE A 7 -5.45 -4.57 -6.34
CA ILE A 7 -4.05 -4.77 -6.76
C ILE A 7 -3.55 -3.55 -7.54
N LEU A 8 -4.34 -3.04 -8.48
CA LEU A 8 -3.98 -1.83 -9.24
C LEU A 8 -3.83 -0.61 -8.32
N ALA A 9 -4.69 -0.47 -7.31
CA ALA A 9 -4.61 0.60 -6.32
C ALA A 9 -3.29 0.53 -5.54
N ILE A 10 -2.89 -0.66 -5.10
CA ILE A 10 -1.64 -0.89 -4.35
C ILE A 10 -0.42 -0.62 -5.24
N VAL A 11 -0.38 -1.15 -6.47
CA VAL A 11 0.75 -0.94 -7.38
C VAL A 11 0.93 0.55 -7.69
N ALA A 12 -0.18 1.27 -7.92
CA ALA A 12 -0.15 2.71 -8.12
C ALA A 12 0.36 3.44 -6.86
N GLU A 13 -0.15 3.10 -5.68
CA GLU A 13 0.30 3.70 -4.40
C GLU A 13 1.80 3.51 -4.18
N VAL A 14 2.30 2.28 -4.36
CA VAL A 14 3.70 1.92 -4.16
C VAL A 14 4.58 2.68 -5.15
N SER A 15 4.15 2.82 -6.40
CA SER A 15 4.84 3.62 -7.43
C SER A 15 4.86 5.10 -7.07
N GLY A 16 3.73 5.64 -6.59
CA GLY A 16 3.62 7.02 -6.11
C GLY A 16 4.53 7.28 -4.90
N THR A 17 4.54 6.38 -3.92
CA THR A 17 5.37 6.49 -2.71
C THR A 17 6.86 6.37 -3.02
N THR A 18 7.22 5.48 -3.92
CA THR A 18 8.60 5.38 -4.42
C THR A 18 9.01 6.68 -5.11
N SER A 19 8.11 7.27 -5.91
CA SER A 19 8.33 8.58 -6.54
C SER A 19 8.45 9.70 -5.51
N MET A 20 7.75 9.63 -4.36
CA MET A 20 7.92 10.59 -3.26
C MET A 20 9.36 10.61 -2.78
N LYS A 21 9.96 9.44 -2.54
CA LYS A 21 11.37 9.34 -2.14
C LYS A 21 12.31 9.88 -3.23
N LEU A 22 12.03 9.57 -4.50
CA LEU A 22 12.84 10.03 -5.64
C LEU A 22 12.70 11.52 -5.94
N SER A 23 11.65 12.18 -5.48
CA SER A 23 11.43 13.61 -5.74
C SER A 23 12.38 14.53 -4.97
N GLU A 24 13.11 14.01 -3.98
CA GLU A 24 14.01 14.76 -3.09
C GLU A 24 13.31 15.96 -2.43
N GLY A 25 12.06 15.78 -1.98
CA GLY A 25 11.28 16.87 -1.39
C GLY A 25 10.75 17.85 -2.44
N PHE A 26 10.28 17.30 -3.57
CA PHE A 26 9.76 18.02 -4.73
C PHE A 26 10.77 18.77 -5.60
N THR A 27 12.07 18.67 -5.32
CA THR A 27 13.12 19.34 -6.12
C THR A 27 13.20 18.80 -7.56
N LYS A 28 12.87 17.51 -7.78
CA LYS A 28 12.87 16.91 -9.12
C LYS A 28 11.45 16.92 -9.73
N PRO A 29 11.18 17.69 -10.80
CA PRO A 29 9.82 17.93 -11.28
C PRO A 29 9.13 16.68 -11.84
N LEU A 30 9.87 15.79 -12.49
CA LEU A 30 9.32 14.56 -13.07
C LEU A 30 8.76 13.60 -12.00
N PRO A 31 9.55 13.12 -11.02
CA PRO A 31 9.03 12.29 -9.94
C PRO A 31 7.97 13.04 -9.11
N SER A 32 8.09 14.36 -8.92
CA SER A 32 7.05 15.17 -8.26
C SER A 32 5.69 15.05 -8.95
N ALA A 33 5.64 15.19 -10.27
CA ALA A 33 4.39 15.04 -11.03
C ALA A 33 3.85 13.61 -10.94
N MET A 34 4.72 12.60 -10.99
CA MET A 34 4.33 11.19 -10.88
C MET A 34 3.66 10.85 -9.55
N ILE A 35 4.05 11.50 -8.44
CA ILE A 35 3.37 11.32 -7.13
C ILE A 35 1.87 11.56 -7.28
N PHE A 36 1.49 12.73 -7.82
CA PHE A 36 0.09 13.12 -7.93
C PHE A 36 -0.68 12.21 -8.88
N VAL A 37 -0.09 11.84 -10.02
CA VAL A 37 -0.71 10.95 -11.00
C VAL A 37 -0.97 9.57 -10.41
N PHE A 38 0.03 8.98 -9.77
CA PHE A 38 -0.09 7.65 -9.18
C PHE A 38 -1.04 7.62 -7.98
N TYR A 39 -1.02 8.64 -7.11
CA TYR A 39 -1.99 8.71 -6.02
C TYR A 39 -3.42 8.92 -6.52
N ALA A 40 -3.62 9.75 -7.54
CA ALA A 40 -4.94 9.92 -8.14
C ALA A 40 -5.47 8.58 -8.71
N LEU A 41 -4.62 7.84 -9.41
CA LEU A 41 -4.96 6.50 -9.91
C LEU A 41 -5.23 5.52 -8.75
N SER A 42 -4.38 5.50 -7.74
CA SER A 42 -4.50 4.62 -6.58
C SER A 42 -5.84 4.84 -5.87
N LEU A 43 -6.16 6.08 -5.53
CA LEU A 43 -7.40 6.43 -4.84
C LEU A 43 -8.64 6.16 -5.71
N THR A 44 -8.53 6.32 -7.03
CA THR A 44 -9.61 5.97 -7.96
C THR A 44 -9.90 4.48 -7.93
N PHE A 45 -8.88 3.63 -8.04
CA PHE A 45 -9.04 2.18 -8.00
C PHE A 45 -9.47 1.67 -6.62
N LEU A 46 -8.97 2.28 -5.55
CA LEU A 46 -9.43 1.98 -4.19
C LEU A 46 -10.92 2.29 -4.05
N THR A 47 -11.36 3.47 -4.49
CA THR A 47 -12.78 3.85 -4.50
C THR A 47 -13.65 2.85 -5.26
N LEU A 48 -13.18 2.33 -6.40
CA LEU A 48 -13.89 1.29 -7.16
C LEU A 48 -13.95 -0.05 -6.40
N THR A 49 -12.89 -0.40 -5.68
CA THR A 49 -12.84 -1.61 -4.83
C THR A 49 -13.89 -1.53 -3.71
N LEU A 50 -13.99 -0.36 -3.08
CA LEU A 50 -14.89 -0.07 -1.96
C LEU A 50 -16.38 -0.17 -2.32
N ARG A 51 -16.74 -0.15 -3.60
CA ARG A 51 -18.13 -0.38 -4.04
C ARG A 51 -18.62 -1.81 -3.78
N THR A 52 -17.70 -2.75 -3.55
CA THR A 52 -18.02 -4.18 -3.43
C THR A 52 -17.37 -4.85 -2.22
N MET A 53 -16.22 -4.38 -1.75
CA MET A 53 -15.63 -4.82 -0.49
C MET A 53 -15.99 -3.88 0.65
N PRO A 54 -16.20 -4.40 1.88
CA PRO A 54 -16.39 -3.54 3.02
C PRO A 54 -15.11 -2.75 3.32
N ILE A 55 -15.29 -1.48 3.67
CA ILE A 55 -14.21 -0.50 3.76
C ILE A 55 -13.06 -0.93 4.66
N GLY A 56 -13.37 -1.49 5.85
CA GLY A 56 -12.36 -1.90 6.81
C GLY A 56 -11.38 -2.94 6.27
N PHE A 57 -11.88 -3.94 5.53
CA PHE A 57 -11.01 -4.98 4.96
C PHE A 57 -10.22 -4.49 3.77
N ALA A 58 -10.85 -3.76 2.85
CA ALA A 58 -10.16 -3.20 1.70
C ALA A 58 -9.02 -2.27 2.13
N TYR A 59 -9.27 -1.38 3.11
CA TYR A 59 -8.23 -0.50 3.65
C TYR A 59 -7.12 -1.28 4.38
N ALA A 60 -7.47 -2.29 5.18
CA ALA A 60 -6.48 -3.09 5.88
C ALA A 60 -5.52 -3.79 4.91
N VAL A 61 -6.06 -4.42 3.86
CA VAL A 61 -5.26 -5.08 2.83
C VAL A 61 -4.42 -4.07 2.04
N TRP A 62 -5.03 -2.95 1.62
CA TRP A 62 -4.35 -1.88 0.88
C TRP A 62 -3.16 -1.32 1.67
N SER A 63 -3.38 -0.86 2.90
CA SER A 63 -2.32 -0.26 3.73
C SER A 63 -1.23 -1.25 4.10
N ALA A 64 -1.58 -2.50 4.41
CA ALA A 64 -0.58 -3.48 4.81
C ALA A 64 0.30 -3.97 3.66
N LEU A 65 -0.30 -4.31 2.51
CA LEU A 65 0.47 -4.72 1.33
C LEU A 65 1.28 -3.54 0.77
N GLY A 66 0.69 -2.34 0.73
CA GLY A 66 1.41 -1.11 0.36
C GLY A 66 2.64 -0.91 1.24
N THR A 67 2.47 -0.95 2.56
CA THR A 67 3.58 -0.81 3.53
C THR A 67 4.64 -1.89 3.37
N ALA A 68 4.24 -3.16 3.18
CA ALA A 68 5.17 -4.26 2.99
C ALA A 68 6.02 -4.09 1.72
N LEU A 69 5.39 -3.72 0.60
CA LEU A 69 6.07 -3.48 -0.66
C LEU A 69 6.98 -2.25 -0.60
N ILE A 70 6.51 -1.14 -0.02
CA ILE A 70 7.33 0.07 0.16
C ILE A 70 8.54 -0.24 1.04
N THR A 71 8.36 -1.02 2.12
CA THR A 71 9.48 -1.45 2.98
C THR A 71 10.47 -2.30 2.21
N ALA A 72 9.98 -3.26 1.40
CA ALA A 72 10.84 -4.09 0.55
C ALA A 72 11.63 -3.25 -0.46
N ILE A 73 10.99 -2.27 -1.10
CA ILE A 73 11.65 -1.31 -2.01
C ILE A 73 12.67 -0.46 -1.27
N GLY A 74 12.35 0.00 -0.05
CA GLY A 74 13.26 0.71 0.85
C GLY A 74 14.56 -0.07 1.06
N VAL A 75 14.44 -1.35 1.41
CA VAL A 75 15.59 -2.22 1.67
C VAL A 75 16.36 -2.54 0.38
N LEU A 76 15.67 -2.96 -0.68
CA LEU A 76 16.29 -3.46 -1.90
C LEU A 76 16.88 -2.35 -2.79
N TRP A 77 16.20 -1.20 -2.87
CA TRP A 77 16.53 -0.16 -3.84
C TRP A 77 17.15 1.09 -3.20
N PHE A 78 16.73 1.44 -1.99
CA PHE A 78 17.24 2.60 -1.27
C PHE A 78 18.29 2.25 -0.20
N GLY A 79 18.61 0.96 -0.04
CA GLY A 79 19.61 0.50 0.93
C GLY A 79 19.21 0.74 2.38
N GLU A 80 17.92 0.88 2.67
CA GLU A 80 17.45 1.05 4.04
C GLU A 80 17.76 -0.21 4.87
N GLY A 81 18.33 -0.01 6.06
CA GLY A 81 18.63 -1.12 6.96
C GLY A 81 17.36 -1.88 7.37
N ILE A 82 17.48 -3.21 7.40
CA ILE A 82 16.49 -4.11 7.99
C ILE A 82 16.91 -4.41 9.43
N ASN A 83 16.00 -4.17 10.38
CA ASN A 83 16.20 -4.49 11.80
C ASN A 83 15.16 -5.54 12.21
N ALA A 84 15.49 -6.39 13.18
CA ALA A 84 14.58 -7.37 13.78
C ALA A 84 13.23 -6.74 14.15
N ILE A 85 13.23 -5.50 14.68
CA ILE A 85 11.99 -4.77 15.00
C ILE A 85 11.12 -4.55 13.76
N LYS A 86 11.69 -4.11 12.62
CA LYS A 86 10.94 -3.93 11.35
C LYS A 86 10.28 -5.23 10.90
N VAL A 87 11.00 -6.35 11.01
CA VAL A 87 10.50 -7.67 10.61
C VAL A 87 9.34 -8.10 11.52
N VAL A 88 9.50 -7.97 12.84
CA VAL A 88 8.44 -8.29 13.80
C VAL A 88 7.20 -7.43 13.57
N SER A 89 7.37 -6.12 13.31
CA SER A 89 6.27 -5.23 12.97
C SER A 89 5.53 -5.68 11.71
N LEU A 90 6.25 -6.11 10.67
CA LEU A 90 5.64 -6.62 9.43
C LEU A 90 4.79 -7.87 9.69
N VAL A 91 5.29 -8.79 10.52
CA VAL A 91 4.56 -10.01 10.90
C VAL A 91 3.29 -9.66 11.67
N LEU A 92 3.36 -8.72 12.63
CA LEU A 92 2.19 -8.26 13.37
C LEU A 92 1.12 -7.63 12.47
N VAL A 93 1.54 -6.88 11.45
CA VAL A 93 0.62 -6.33 10.44
C VAL A 93 -0.12 -7.46 9.70
N ILE A 94 0.60 -8.49 9.26
CA ILE A 94 -0.01 -9.65 8.57
C ILE A 94 -1.03 -10.35 9.48
N VAL A 95 -0.69 -10.58 10.75
CA VAL A 95 -1.58 -11.17 11.75
C VAL A 95 -2.84 -10.31 11.95
N GLY A 96 -2.68 -8.98 12.01
CA GLY A 96 -3.80 -8.04 12.12
C GLY A 96 -4.78 -8.14 10.94
N ILE A 97 -4.27 -8.23 9.71
CA ILE A 97 -5.12 -8.40 8.51
C ILE A 97 -5.87 -9.74 8.57
N ALA A 98 -5.19 -10.82 8.94
CA ALA A 98 -5.81 -12.14 9.06
C ALA A 98 -6.96 -12.13 10.09
N GLY A 99 -6.76 -11.44 11.23
CA GLY A 99 -7.81 -11.24 12.22
C GLY A 99 -9.00 -10.44 11.70
N LEU A 100 -8.77 -9.37 10.93
CA LEU A 100 -9.83 -8.59 10.29
C LEU A 100 -10.61 -9.39 9.25
N HIS A 101 -9.91 -10.22 8.46
CA HIS A 101 -10.55 -11.13 7.51
C HIS A 101 -11.49 -12.11 8.21
N PHE A 102 -11.00 -12.74 9.27
CA PHE A 102 -11.78 -13.71 10.05
C PHE A 102 -12.98 -13.07 10.75
N SER A 103 -12.80 -11.86 11.31
CA SER A 103 -13.89 -11.09 11.91
C SER A 103 -14.98 -10.76 10.89
N GLN A 104 -14.62 -10.41 9.64
CA GLN A 104 -15.61 -10.20 8.60
C GLN A 104 -16.38 -11.45 8.22
N GLU A 105 -15.72 -12.60 8.16
CA GLU A 105 -16.35 -13.87 7.81
C GLU A 105 -17.35 -14.32 8.87
N LEU A 106 -17.06 -14.06 10.15
CA LEU A 106 -17.96 -14.27 11.29
C LEU A 106 -19.23 -13.40 11.26
N MET A 107 -19.20 -12.24 10.59
CA MET A 107 -20.31 -11.29 10.53
C MET A 107 -21.17 -11.42 9.27
N LYS A 108 -20.83 -12.33 8.35
CA LYS A 108 -21.65 -12.69 7.18
C LYS A 108 -22.66 -13.76 7.52
#